data_AF-A0AA40E2X9-F1
#
_entry.id   AF-A0AA40E2X9-F1
#
_cell.length_a   1.000
_cell.length_b   1.000
_cell.length_c   1.000
_cell.angle_alpha   90.00
_cell.angle_beta   90.00
_cell.angle_gamma   90.00
#
_symmetry.space_group_name_H-M   'P 1'
#
loop_
_entity.id
_entity.type
_entity.pdbx_description
1 polymer ?
#
loop_
_entity_poly.entity_id
_entity_poly.type
_entity_poly.pdbx_seq_one_letter_code
_entity_poly.pdbx_strand_id
1 'polypeptide(L)'
;MDPVSAIGLVANVTQSLSTVVVLVKYVNEVRSGSEDRAWLAREVASMVAIMTELRYDMDEFDLSLPRFSALRSLAAPGGLLGEFELATKQLTRKLKRTGHLSKVFRSLSWPLDRQEVGEIISSP
;
A
#
# COMPACT_ATOMS: atom_id res chain seq x y z
N MET A 1 21.27 -17.36 -1.11
CA MET A 1 20.54 -16.73 -2.23
C MET A 1 21.54 -15.95 -3.08
N ASP A 2 21.34 -15.83 -4.39
CA ASP A 2 22.19 -14.97 -5.20
C ASP A 2 21.93 -13.48 -4.91
N PRO A 3 22.95 -12.61 -4.92
CA PRO A 3 22.81 -11.19 -4.61
C PRO A 3 21.73 -10.46 -5.43
N VAL A 4 21.46 -10.90 -6.67
CA VAL A 4 20.50 -10.24 -7.56
C VAL A 4 19.07 -10.44 -7.07
N SER A 5 18.71 -11.66 -6.65
CA SER A 5 17.41 -11.94 -6.02
C SER A 5 17.19 -11.11 -4.75
N ALA A 6 18.24 -10.88 -3.95
CA ALA A 6 18.17 -10.08 -2.72
C ALA A 6 17.82 -8.62 -3.02
N ILE A 7 18.55 -8.04 -3.97
CA ILE A 7 18.36 -6.67 -4.43
C ILE A 7 16.96 -6.50 -5.03
N GLY A 8 16.49 -7.47 -5.82
CA GLY A 8 15.14 -7.45 -6.39
C GLY A 8 14.04 -7.43 -5.33
N LEU A 9 14.20 -8.19 -4.23
CA LEU A 9 13.25 -8.18 -3.13
C LEU A 9 13.21 -6.82 -2.42
N VAL A 10 14.39 -6.25 -2.09
CA VAL A 10 14.51 -4.92 -1.45
C VAL A 10 13.88 -3.84 -2.31
N ALA A 11 14.12 -3.88 -3.62
CA ALA A 11 13.51 -2.95 -4.56
C ALA A 11 11.98 -3.06 -4.57
N ASN A 12 11.44 -4.29 -4.56
CA ASN A 12 9.99 -4.52 -4.57
C ASN A 12 9.31 -3.99 -3.29
N VAL A 13 9.88 -4.28 -2.11
CA VAL A 13 9.38 -3.76 -0.83
C VAL A 13 9.46 -2.23 -0.78
N THR A 14 10.58 -1.65 -1.22
CA THR A 14 10.77 -0.19 -1.25
C THR A 14 9.77 0.50 -2.18
N GLN A 15 9.48 -0.09 -3.33
CA GLN A 15 8.51 0.44 -4.27
C GLN A 15 7.08 0.30 -3.76
N SER A 16 6.75 -0.82 -3.12
CA SER A 16 5.44 -1.01 -2.47
C SER A 16 5.23 0.02 -1.35
N LEU A 17 6.24 0.25 -0.49
CA LEU A 17 6.20 1.29 0.53
C LEU A 17 5.99 2.68 -0.07
N SER A 18 6.70 3.00 -1.15
CA SER A 18 6.55 4.28 -1.87
C SER A 18 5.11 4.48 -2.37
N THR A 19 4.48 3.41 -2.86
CA THR A 19 3.08 3.43 -3.30
C THR A 19 2.12 3.72 -2.13
N VAL A 20 2.35 3.13 -0.96
CA VAL A 20 1.55 3.38 0.26
C VAL A 20 1.73 4.83 0.74
N VAL A 21 2.96 5.36 0.70
CA VAL A 21 3.22 6.77 1.06
C VAL A 21 2.49 7.74 0.13
N VAL A 22 2.42 7.43 -1.17
CA VAL A 22 1.62 8.19 -2.13
C VAL A 22 0.13 8.14 -1.75
N LEU A 23 -0.38 6.99 -1.33
CA LEU A 23 -1.76 6.84 -0.87
C LEU A 23 -2.05 7.73 0.36
N VAL A 24 -1.15 7.78 1.35
CA VAL A 24 -1.28 8.68 2.53
C VAL A 24 -1.55 10.12 2.10
N LYS A 25 -0.81 10.61 1.10
CA LYS A 25 -0.98 11.98 0.58
C LYS A 25 -2.42 12.21 0.10
N TYR A 26 -2.97 11.29 -0.70
CA TYR A 26 -4.32 11.44 -1.24
C TYR A 26 -5.40 11.29 -0.15
N VAL A 27 -5.24 10.38 0.80
CA VAL A 27 -6.16 10.26 1.95
C VAL A 27 -6.20 11.56 2.76
N ASN A 28 -5.08 12.27 2.86
CA ASN A 28 -4.99 13.55 3.56
C ASN A 28 -5.53 14.74 2.76
N GLU A 29 -5.58 14.66 1.43
CA GLU A 29 -6.13 15.71 0.56
C GLU A 29 -7.68 15.72 0.51
N VAL A 30 -8.33 14.60 0.85
CA VAL A 30 -9.81 14.50 0.89
C VAL A 30 -10.35 15.14 2.18
N ARG A 31 -11.26 16.12 2.06
CA ARG A 31 -11.85 16.85 3.20
C ARG A 31 -13.18 16.30 3.71
N SER A 32 -13.90 15.49 2.92
CA SER A 32 -15.22 14.92 3.24
C SER A 32 -15.12 13.49 3.79
N GLY A 33 -16.18 12.97 4.41
CA GLY A 33 -16.22 11.58 4.92
C GLY A 33 -15.35 11.33 6.14
N SER A 34 -15.40 12.20 7.16
CA SER A 34 -14.43 12.23 8.26
C SER A 34 -14.20 10.90 9.00
N GLU A 35 -15.23 10.07 9.19
CA GLU A 35 -15.12 8.77 9.86
C GLU A 35 -14.45 7.72 8.96
N ASP A 36 -14.94 7.55 7.72
CA ASP A 36 -14.38 6.62 6.74
C ASP A 36 -12.95 7.00 6.34
N ARG A 37 -12.69 8.31 6.24
CA ARG A 37 -11.36 8.87 6.05
C ARG A 37 -10.46 8.57 7.24
N ALA A 38 -10.92 8.76 8.47
CA ALA A 38 -10.12 8.49 9.65
C ALA A 38 -9.81 6.99 9.78
N TRP A 39 -10.78 6.13 9.45
CA TRP A 39 -10.57 4.70 9.36
C TRP A 39 -9.52 4.35 8.28
N LEU A 40 -9.69 4.85 7.06
CA LEU A 40 -8.74 4.61 5.98
C LEU A 40 -7.34 5.16 6.29
N ALA A 41 -7.25 6.32 6.93
CA ALA A 41 -5.99 6.91 7.36
C ALA A 41 -5.26 6.03 8.39
N ARG A 42 -6.00 5.41 9.32
CA ARG A 42 -5.42 4.44 10.28
C ARG A 42 -4.93 3.20 9.57
N GLU A 43 -5.71 2.66 8.63
CA GLU A 43 -5.33 1.48 7.87
C GLU A 43 -4.06 1.72 7.04
N VAL A 44 -4.01 2.85 6.32
CA VAL A 44 -2.83 3.23 5.54
C VAL A 44 -1.62 3.52 6.45
N ALA A 45 -1.81 4.08 7.65
CA ALA A 45 -0.74 4.24 8.61
C ALA A 45 -0.18 2.88 9.09
N SER A 46 -1.06 1.89 9.32
CA SER A 46 -0.66 0.51 9.63
C SER A 46 0.15 -0.10 8.48
N MET A 47 -0.31 0.08 7.23
CA MET A 47 0.43 -0.37 6.03
C MET A 47 1.83 0.25 5.97
N VAL A 48 1.98 1.55 6.27
CA VAL A 48 3.30 2.21 6.31
C VAL A 48 4.18 1.60 7.39
N ALA A 49 3.64 1.36 8.59
CA ALA A 49 4.40 0.78 9.70
C ALA A 49 4.94 -0.62 9.33
N ILE A 50 4.05 -1.52 8.88
CA ILE A 50 4.41 -2.89 8.50
C ILE A 50 5.45 -2.90 7.38
N MET A 51 5.25 -2.09 6.33
CA MET A 51 6.18 -2.05 5.19
C MET A 51 7.53 -1.42 5.55
N THR A 52 7.54 -0.51 6.53
CA THR A 52 8.76 0.10 7.04
C THR A 52 9.55 -0.89 7.90
N GLU A 53 8.87 -1.60 8.80
CA GLU A 53 9.45 -2.71 9.58
C GLU A 53 10.04 -3.77 8.66
N LEU A 54 9.28 -4.22 7.66
CA LEU A 54 9.74 -5.20 6.68
C LEU A 54 11.01 -4.76 5.95
N ARG A 55 11.12 -3.47 5.62
CA ARG A 55 12.31 -2.92 4.96
C ARG A 55 13.52 -2.94 5.89
N TYR A 56 13.36 -2.50 7.13
CA TYR A 56 14.46 -2.51 8.11
C TYR A 56 14.91 -3.91 8.45
N ASP A 57 13.96 -4.82 8.63
CA ASP A 57 14.20 -6.25 8.79
C ASP A 57 15.10 -6.79 7.66
N MET A 58 14.81 -6.41 6.42
CA MET A 58 15.63 -6.81 5.26
C MET A 58 17.01 -6.18 5.20
N ASP A 59 17.19 -4.96 5.71
CA ASP A 59 18.50 -4.30 5.81
C ASP A 59 19.36 -4.96 6.91
N GLU A 60 18.74 -5.53 7.95
CA GLU A 60 19.39 -6.23 9.06
C GLU A 60 19.59 -7.74 8.83
N PHE A 61 19.03 -8.32 7.76
CA PHE A 61 19.03 -9.78 7.58
C PHE A 61 20.31 -10.37 7.01
N ASP A 62 20.74 -11.47 7.66
CA ASP A 62 21.48 -12.54 7.01
C ASP A 62 20.55 -13.28 6.03
N LEU A 63 20.92 -13.21 4.75
CA LEU A 63 20.21 -13.81 3.60
C LEU A 63 20.11 -15.35 3.66
N SER A 64 20.71 -15.98 4.68
CA SER A 64 20.67 -17.43 4.93
C SER A 64 19.50 -17.90 5.81
N LEU A 65 18.76 -16.99 6.45
CA LEU A 65 17.73 -17.37 7.44
C LEU A 65 16.41 -17.86 6.80
N PRO A 66 15.73 -18.87 7.40
CA PRO A 66 14.49 -19.45 6.87
C PRO A 66 13.35 -18.45 6.65
N ARG A 67 13.26 -17.39 7.46
CA ARG A 67 12.29 -16.29 7.28
C ARG A 67 12.40 -15.60 5.92
N PHE A 68 13.57 -15.64 5.29
CA PHE A 68 13.81 -15.08 3.97
C PHE A 68 13.07 -15.85 2.85
N SER A 69 12.85 -17.17 3.01
CA SER A 69 12.11 -17.95 2.01
C SER A 69 10.63 -17.53 1.94
N ALA A 70 10.03 -17.20 3.09
CA ALA A 70 8.68 -16.64 3.16
C ALA A 70 8.60 -15.26 2.49
N LEU A 71 9.59 -14.40 2.69
CA LEU A 71 9.67 -13.11 1.99
C LEU A 71 9.79 -13.25 0.47
N ARG A 72 10.54 -14.26 0.01
CA ARG A 72 10.62 -14.58 -1.42
C ARG A 72 9.26 -15.00 -1.98
N SER A 73 8.45 -15.79 -1.26
CA SER A 73 7.10 -16.14 -1.73
C SER A 73 6.17 -14.93 -1.80
N LEU A 74 6.33 -13.95 -0.90
CA LEU A 74 5.55 -12.71 -0.94
C LEU A 74 5.88 -11.86 -2.17
N ALA A 75 7.15 -11.84 -2.61
CA ALA A 75 7.62 -11.03 -3.73
C ALA A 75 7.70 -11.77 -5.07
N ALA A 76 7.25 -13.03 -5.12
CA ALA A 76 7.17 -13.77 -6.37
C ALA A 76 6.28 -13.03 -7.39
N PRO A 77 6.47 -13.24 -8.69
CA PRO A 77 5.54 -12.72 -9.69
C PRO A 77 4.10 -13.19 -9.38
N GLY A 78 3.18 -12.23 -9.18
CA GLY A 78 1.81 -12.53 -8.73
C GLY A 78 1.69 -12.95 -7.27
N GLY A 79 2.73 -12.72 -6.45
CA GLY A 79 2.68 -12.91 -5.01
C GLY A 79 2.05 -11.71 -4.29
N LEU A 80 1.82 -11.89 -3.00
CA LEU A 80 1.09 -10.95 -2.13
C LEU A 80 1.60 -9.51 -2.18
N LEU A 81 2.92 -9.26 -2.35
CA LEU A 81 3.43 -7.89 -2.49
C LEU A 81 3.01 -7.24 -3.81
N GLY A 82 2.93 -8.01 -4.89
CA GLY A 82 2.45 -7.53 -6.18
C GLY A 82 0.96 -7.20 -6.16
N GLU A 83 0.16 -8.07 -5.54
CA GLU A 83 -1.28 -7.84 -5.33
C GLU A 83 -1.53 -6.63 -4.43
N PHE A 84 -0.79 -6.53 -3.34
CA PHE A 84 -0.80 -5.37 -2.45
C PHE A 84 -0.45 -4.07 -3.17
N GLU A 85 0.61 -4.06 -3.99
CA GLU A 85 0.99 -2.87 -4.77
C GLU A 85 -0.12 -2.50 -5.77
N LEU A 86 -0.71 -3.50 -6.45
CA LEU A 86 -1.80 -3.30 -7.39
C LEU A 86 -3.05 -2.72 -6.72
N ALA A 87 -3.46 -3.29 -5.57
CA ALA A 87 -4.58 -2.81 -4.77
C ALA A 87 -4.35 -1.36 -4.29
N THR A 88 -3.15 -1.08 -3.77
CA THR A 88 -2.75 0.27 -3.33
C THR A 88 -2.79 1.27 -4.49
N LYS A 89 -2.31 0.88 -5.69
CA LYS A 89 -2.40 1.71 -6.92
C LYS A 89 -3.85 1.91 -7.37
N GLN A 90 -4.72 0.90 -7.25
CA GLN A 90 -6.15 1.03 -7.57
C GLN A 90 -6.83 2.02 -6.63
N LEU A 91 -6.61 1.89 -5.33
CA LEU A 91 -7.15 2.79 -4.32
C LEU A 91 -6.65 4.23 -4.52
N THR A 92 -5.36 4.39 -4.79
CA THR A 92 -4.75 5.70 -5.13
C THR A 92 -5.40 6.32 -6.36
N ARG A 93 -5.63 5.54 -7.42
CA ARG A 93 -6.31 6.02 -8.64
C ARG A 93 -7.75 6.44 -8.37
N LYS A 94 -8.49 5.69 -7.55
CA LYS A 94 -9.86 6.03 -7.14
C LYS A 94 -9.86 7.38 -6.39
N LEU A 95 -9.03 7.54 -5.36
CA LEU A 95 -8.93 8.79 -4.59
C LEU A 95 -8.49 9.98 -5.46
N LYS A 96 -7.53 9.78 -6.37
CA LYS A 96 -7.06 10.83 -7.29
C LYS A 96 -8.16 11.32 -8.24
N ARG A 97 -8.99 10.42 -8.79
CA ARG A 97 -10.10 10.80 -9.69
C ARG A 97 -11.10 11.71 -8.98
N THR A 98 -11.38 11.45 -7.71
CA THR A 98 -12.26 12.26 -6.88
C THR A 98 -11.65 13.62 -6.54
N GLY A 99 -10.34 13.64 -6.24
CA GLY A 99 -9.60 14.89 -6.01
C GLY A 99 -9.56 15.81 -7.25
N HIS A 100 -9.50 15.26 -8.47
CA HIS A 100 -9.43 16.05 -9.70
C HIS A 100 -10.81 16.57 -10.19
N LEU A 101 -11.91 15.92 -9.81
CA LEU A 101 -13.28 16.42 -10.00
C LEU A 101 -13.61 17.61 -9.05
N SER A 102 -12.75 17.88 -8.06
CA SER A 102 -13.01 18.83 -6.97
C SER A 102 -12.65 20.28 -7.25
N LYS A 103 -12.05 20.65 -8.40
CA LYS A 103 -11.87 22.09 -8.70
C LYS A 103 -13.21 22.82 -8.83
N VAL A 104 -14.30 22.10 -9.09
CA VAL A 104 -15.67 22.65 -9.11
C VAL A 104 -16.49 22.20 -7.89
N PHE A 105 -16.22 21.04 -7.29
CA PHE A 105 -16.94 20.51 -6.12
C PHE A 105 -16.00 20.23 -4.94
N ARG A 106 -15.46 21.30 -4.34
CA ARG A 106 -14.52 21.20 -3.21
C ARG A 106 -15.14 20.77 -1.87
N SER A 107 -16.41 20.33 -1.83
CA SER A 107 -17.10 20.02 -0.56
C SER A 107 -17.89 18.71 -0.45
N LEU A 108 -18.17 17.96 -1.52
CA LEU A 108 -19.07 16.79 -1.45
C LEU A 108 -18.61 15.84 -2.57
N SER A 109 -18.06 14.65 -2.35
CA SER A 109 -18.53 13.52 -1.56
C SER A 109 -17.36 12.55 -1.30
N TRP A 110 -17.45 11.75 -0.25
CA TRP A 110 -16.53 10.63 -0.03
C TRP A 110 -16.72 9.59 -1.16
N PRO A 111 -15.66 9.16 -1.87
CA PRO A 111 -15.80 8.35 -3.09
C PRO A 111 -15.77 6.84 -2.88
N LEU A 112 -15.61 6.37 -1.63
CA LEU A 112 -15.36 4.97 -1.34
C LEU A 112 -16.54 4.40 -0.55
N ASP A 113 -17.23 3.42 -1.11
CA ASP A 113 -18.10 2.58 -0.30
C ASP A 113 -17.22 1.70 0.61
N ARG A 114 -17.55 1.60 1.91
CA ARG A 114 -16.82 0.74 2.86
C ARG A 114 -16.81 -0.71 2.36
N GLN A 115 -17.88 -1.15 1.70
CA GLN A 115 -17.97 -2.50 1.15
C GLN A 115 -16.95 -2.72 0.01
N GLU A 116 -16.82 -1.77 -0.92
CA GLU A 116 -15.83 -1.85 -2.00
C GLU A 116 -14.38 -1.83 -1.49
N VAL A 117 -14.10 -1.05 -0.44
CA VAL A 117 -12.75 -1.03 0.16
C VAL A 117 -12.47 -2.35 0.86
N GLY A 118 -13.46 -2.91 1.56
CA GLY A 118 -13.38 -4.25 2.11
C GLY A 118 -13.07 -5.29 1.05
N GLU A 119 -13.74 -5.26 -0.11
CA GLU A 119 -13.49 -6.18 -1.23
C GLU A 119 -12.09 -6.02 -1.85
N ILE A 120 -11.58 -4.79 -1.97
CA ILE A 120 -10.23 -4.53 -2.50
C ILE A 120 -9.15 -5.02 -1.53
N ILE A 121 -9.37 -4.88 -0.22
CA ILE A 121 -8.42 -5.29 0.82
C ILE A 121 -8.53 -6.79 1.14
N SER A 122 -9.71 -7.39 0.91
CA SER A 122 -9.99 -8.81 1.20
C SER A 122 -9.83 -9.73 -0.03
N SER A 123 -9.50 -9.19 -1.21
CA SER A 123 -9.17 -10.03 -2.35
C SER A 123 -7.84 -10.73 -2.07
N PRO A 124 -7.83 -12.08 -2.04
CA PRO A 124 -6.64 -12.88 -1.73
C PRO A 124 -5.56 -12.75 -2.79
#